data_AF-A0AAR2IPW8-F1
#
_entry.id   AF-A0AAR2IPW8-F1
#
_cell.length_a   1.000
_cell.length_b   1.000
_cell.length_c   1.000
_cell.angle_alpha   90.00
_cell.angle_beta   90.00
_cell.angle_gamma   90.00
#
_symmetry.space_group_name_H-M   'P 1'
#
loop_
_entity.id
_entity.type
_entity.pdbx_description
1 polymer ?
#
loop_
_entity_poly.entity_id
_entity_poly.type
_entity_poly.pdbx_seq_one_letter_code
_entity_poly.pdbx_strand_id
1 'polypeptide(L)'
;MTMADGPSALEFEEDEECWMRLEDHRMLLIKTIEPSRLIPYLRQCKVLNSEDEEQIYNDPSLVVRGRKVGVLLDILQRTGLKGYVAFLESLELDYPQLYQKITGKEPSRVFSILVDTAGESGLTQFLMSEVTRLQKALQDERRSRLEAAARAAEHMDSFRQLQTRECELRKQHERVLRMREDREKLRDEARRLKDENYSLMHDVTRLSEEKNGALMRTRDLQLEIERLKHSLMNAESDSKIQRKRTMTLKNAMEQRPSQEMIWELQKQNDLLTAQVQELQNSSQVQTSEHDKLSIQVLEDFKKQSQAQHEELVNDIYALRREVHDAEELRDKYREKKDELELKCAILKKDSKMYCNRMEEILKQLDEVIKERDKAIAACEEYHQENCKSLQDKDKYRKQIREMREHYDELQVQLFRTQGEVVALQAKVRKQKHLQQTIATSEESFYQSPLELKSQTSEEDMKERYEKASGISEDSQSATSGEYNVCISIKDPCPSEVKEEGFKERMFSEEELSAGYTLRTRYNFHYRRKRALRTKATVKESAIECNHGILDNTSGSDNTDTDGI
;
A
#
# COMPACT_ATOMS: atom_id res chain seq x y z
N MET A 1 -94.43 29.77 -54.74
CA MET A 1 -93.34 30.48 -55.42
C MET A 1 -92.79 31.47 -54.41
N THR A 2 -91.88 30.98 -53.58
CA THR A 2 -91.26 31.69 -52.45
C THR A 2 -89.77 31.58 -52.74
N MET A 3 -89.16 32.73 -53.03
CA MET A 3 -87.75 32.85 -53.40
C MET A 3 -86.90 32.35 -52.23
N ALA A 4 -86.04 31.37 -52.50
CA ALA A 4 -84.91 31.07 -51.64
C ALA A 4 -83.88 32.18 -51.85
N ASP A 5 -83.65 33.01 -50.83
CA ASP A 5 -82.41 33.79 -50.74
C ASP A 5 -81.26 32.79 -50.69
N GLY A 6 -80.54 32.68 -51.81
CA GLY A 6 -79.23 32.07 -51.81
C GLY A 6 -78.24 33.00 -51.11
N PRO A 7 -77.20 32.48 -50.44
CA PRO A 7 -76.18 33.30 -49.81
C PRO A 7 -75.64 34.32 -50.83
N SER A 8 -75.65 35.60 -50.43
CA SER A 8 -75.24 36.71 -51.29
C SER A 8 -73.77 36.56 -51.67
N ALA A 9 -73.40 36.89 -52.92
CA ALA A 9 -72.00 36.81 -53.38
C ALA A 9 -71.01 37.58 -52.49
N LEU A 10 -71.49 38.55 -51.71
CA LEU A 10 -70.72 39.33 -50.75
C LEU A 10 -70.34 38.53 -49.48
N GLU A 11 -71.17 37.60 -49.01
CA GLU A 11 -70.86 36.79 -47.82
C GLU A 11 -69.74 35.77 -48.11
N PHE A 12 -69.67 35.25 -49.34
CA PHE A 12 -68.58 34.37 -49.76
C PHE A 12 -67.23 35.07 -49.90
N GLU A 13 -67.23 36.34 -50.31
CA GLU A 13 -66.00 37.14 -50.43
C GLU A 13 -65.40 37.47 -49.05
N GLU A 14 -66.24 37.74 -48.04
CA GLU A 14 -65.80 38.01 -46.67
C GLU A 14 -65.23 36.75 -45.97
N ASP A 15 -65.82 35.58 -46.22
CA ASP A 15 -65.37 34.29 -45.68
C ASP A 15 -63.98 33.89 -46.19
N GLU A 16 -63.75 34.03 -47.51
CA GLU A 16 -62.45 33.74 -48.14
C GLU A 16 -61.36 34.70 -47.63
N GLU A 17 -61.67 35.99 -47.46
CA GLU A 17 -60.70 36.96 -46.96
C GLU A 17 -60.27 36.68 -45.50
N CYS A 18 -61.16 36.15 -44.67
CA CYS A 18 -60.85 35.79 -43.28
C CYS A 18 -59.85 34.62 -43.19
N TRP A 19 -60.06 33.57 -43.98
CA TRP A 19 -59.17 32.41 -44.01
C TRP A 19 -57.82 32.71 -44.67
N MET A 20 -57.78 33.57 -45.70
CA MET A 20 -56.53 34.01 -46.32
C MET A 20 -55.56 34.67 -45.32
N ARG A 21 -56.06 35.49 -44.40
CA ARG A 21 -55.26 36.11 -43.32
C ARG A 21 -54.67 35.06 -42.35
N LEU A 22 -55.40 33.96 -42.14
CA LEU A 22 -54.97 32.86 -41.29
C LEU A 22 -53.94 31.98 -42.00
N GLU A 23 -54.09 31.81 -43.31
CA GLU A 23 -53.20 31.05 -44.18
C GLU A 23 -51.78 31.66 -44.22
N ASP A 24 -51.66 33.00 -44.19
CA ASP A 24 -50.38 33.69 -44.02
C ASP A 24 -49.61 33.26 -42.75
N HIS A 25 -50.32 32.75 -41.75
CA HIS A 25 -49.79 32.28 -40.47
C HIS A 25 -49.78 30.75 -40.34
N ARG A 26 -50.13 30.00 -41.40
CA ARG A 26 -50.31 28.54 -41.35
C ARG A 26 -49.10 27.79 -40.78
N MET A 27 -47.89 28.15 -41.20
CA MET A 27 -46.67 27.48 -40.72
C MET A 27 -46.44 27.69 -39.21
N LEU A 28 -46.78 28.86 -38.69
CA LEU A 28 -46.69 29.17 -37.28
C LEU A 28 -47.72 28.36 -36.48
N LEU A 29 -48.96 28.30 -36.95
CA LEU A 29 -50.04 27.48 -36.39
C LEU A 29 -49.63 26.00 -36.35
N ILE A 30 -49.20 25.45 -37.48
CA ILE A 30 -48.74 24.06 -37.62
C ILE A 30 -47.57 23.75 -36.70
N LYS A 31 -46.63 24.67 -36.46
CA LYS A 31 -45.48 24.43 -35.58
C LYS A 31 -45.84 24.44 -34.09
N THR A 32 -46.90 25.16 -33.72
CA THR A 32 -47.14 25.55 -32.32
C THR A 32 -48.31 24.80 -31.69
N ILE A 33 -49.34 24.48 -32.47
CA ILE A 33 -50.60 23.95 -31.94
C ILE A 33 -50.53 22.45 -31.67
N GLU A 34 -51.00 22.04 -30.50
CA GLU A 34 -51.36 20.66 -30.22
C GLU A 34 -52.87 20.46 -30.50
N PRO A 35 -53.24 19.60 -31.48
CA PRO A 35 -54.64 19.36 -31.84
C PRO A 35 -55.50 18.93 -30.64
N SER A 36 -54.91 18.18 -29.70
CA SER A 36 -55.62 17.67 -28.52
C SER A 36 -56.15 18.74 -27.56
N ARG A 37 -55.65 19.97 -27.66
CA ARG A 37 -56.17 21.10 -26.88
C ARG A 37 -57.39 21.74 -27.55
N LEU A 38 -57.34 21.92 -28.87
CA LEU A 38 -58.38 22.66 -29.60
C LEU A 38 -59.61 21.81 -29.96
N ILE A 39 -59.41 20.53 -30.27
CA ILE A 39 -60.47 19.63 -30.75
C ILE A 39 -61.68 19.58 -29.80
N PRO A 40 -61.54 19.45 -28.47
CA PRO A 40 -62.69 19.42 -27.56
C PRO A 40 -63.61 20.63 -27.67
N TYR A 41 -63.05 21.84 -27.82
CA TYR A 41 -63.82 23.07 -28.00
C TYR A 41 -64.52 23.11 -29.36
N LEU A 42 -63.80 22.76 -30.43
CA LEU A 42 -64.30 22.78 -31.80
C LEU A 42 -65.44 21.77 -32.03
N ARG A 43 -65.37 20.61 -31.36
CA ARG A 43 -66.45 19.61 -31.32
C ARG A 43 -67.71 20.17 -30.66
N GLN A 44 -67.55 20.87 -29.54
CA GLN A 44 -68.67 21.49 -28.84
C GLN A 44 -69.33 22.60 -29.66
N CYS A 45 -68.55 23.35 -30.45
CA CYS A 45 -69.04 24.37 -31.38
C CYS A 45 -69.71 23.79 -32.66
N LYS A 46 -69.73 22.46 -32.83
CA LYS A 46 -70.25 21.76 -34.01
C LYS A 46 -69.63 22.24 -35.33
N VAL A 47 -68.34 22.61 -35.30
CA VAL A 47 -67.53 22.90 -36.50
C VAL A 47 -66.59 21.75 -36.86
N LEU A 48 -66.52 20.73 -36.01
CA LEU A 48 -65.79 19.49 -36.23
C LEU A 48 -66.71 18.32 -35.86
N ASN A 49 -66.77 17.27 -36.67
CA ASN A 49 -67.60 16.08 -36.41
C ASN A 49 -66.80 14.96 -35.71
N SER A 50 -67.48 13.91 -35.25
CA SER A 50 -66.82 12.77 -34.56
C SER A 50 -65.87 12.03 -35.51
N GLU A 51 -66.25 11.92 -36.79
CA GLU A 51 -65.46 11.28 -37.83
C GLU A 51 -64.19 12.09 -38.14
N ASP A 52 -64.31 13.42 -38.20
CA ASP A 52 -63.16 14.32 -38.40
C ASP A 52 -62.15 14.22 -37.24
N GLU A 53 -62.65 14.15 -36.00
CA GLU A 53 -61.84 13.94 -34.80
C GLU A 53 -61.11 12.59 -34.84
N GLU A 54 -61.81 11.51 -35.17
CA GLU A 54 -61.23 10.19 -35.31
C GLU A 54 -60.16 10.15 -36.40
N GLN A 55 -60.41 10.79 -37.54
CA GLN A 55 -59.43 10.93 -38.62
C GLN A 55 -58.16 11.64 -38.11
N ILE A 56 -58.30 12.78 -37.44
CA ILE A 56 -57.14 13.54 -36.97
C ILE A 56 -56.32 12.76 -35.92
N TYR A 57 -56.95 11.99 -35.04
CA TYR A 57 -56.23 11.24 -34.02
C TYR A 57 -55.65 9.92 -34.52
N ASN A 58 -56.41 9.15 -35.30
CA ASN A 58 -56.14 7.74 -35.54
C ASN A 58 -55.70 7.42 -36.97
N ASP A 59 -55.75 8.37 -37.92
CA ASP A 59 -55.25 8.14 -39.28
C ASP A 59 -53.73 7.83 -39.25
N PRO A 60 -53.29 6.63 -39.68
CA PRO A 60 -51.88 6.26 -39.74
C PRO A 60 -51.03 7.15 -40.66
N SER A 61 -51.65 7.87 -41.60
CA SER A 61 -50.97 8.82 -42.49
C SER A 61 -50.57 10.12 -41.79
N LEU A 62 -51.19 10.43 -40.64
CA LEU A 62 -51.00 11.64 -39.85
C LEU A 62 -50.12 11.41 -38.60
N VAL A 63 -48.99 10.69 -38.73
CA VAL A 63 -48.08 10.39 -37.60
C VAL A 63 -47.51 11.66 -36.94
N VAL A 64 -47.25 12.70 -37.73
CA VAL A 64 -46.59 13.93 -37.26
C VAL A 64 -47.64 14.96 -36.83
N ARG A 65 -47.50 15.49 -35.61
CA ARG A 65 -48.36 16.56 -35.05
C ARG A 65 -48.66 17.69 -36.05
N GLY A 66 -47.64 18.16 -36.76
CA GLY A 66 -47.80 19.24 -37.74
C GLY A 66 -48.78 18.90 -38.88
N ARG A 67 -48.79 17.65 -39.36
CA ARG A 67 -49.76 17.20 -40.39
C ARG A 67 -51.18 17.13 -39.83
N LYS A 68 -51.33 16.69 -38.57
CA LYS A 68 -52.63 16.70 -37.87
C LYS A 68 -53.22 18.10 -37.78
N VAL A 69 -52.40 19.10 -37.43
CA VAL A 69 -52.83 20.51 -37.40
C VAL A 69 -53.17 21.02 -38.81
N GLY A 70 -52.37 20.67 -39.82
CA GLY A 70 -52.65 21.04 -41.21
C GLY A 70 -54.02 20.56 -41.68
N VAL A 71 -54.33 19.27 -41.46
CA VAL A 71 -55.63 18.67 -41.79
C VAL A 71 -56.76 19.27 -40.97
N LEU A 72 -56.54 19.54 -39.67
CA LEU A 72 -57.53 20.22 -38.84
C LEU A 72 -57.90 21.60 -39.42
N LEU A 73 -56.92 22.39 -39.84
CA LEU A 73 -57.18 23.70 -40.47
C LEU A 73 -57.97 23.55 -41.77
N ASP A 74 -57.63 22.56 -42.60
CA ASP A 74 -58.31 22.32 -43.88
C ASP A 74 -59.77 21.87 -43.67
N ILE A 75 -60.05 21.09 -42.62
CA ILE A 75 -61.41 20.70 -42.23
C ILE A 75 -62.21 21.92 -41.76
N LEU A 76 -61.62 22.76 -40.89
CA LEU A 76 -62.29 23.95 -40.37
C LEU A 76 -62.57 24.99 -41.47
N GLN A 77 -61.69 25.14 -42.45
CA GLN A 77 -61.89 26.02 -43.60
C GLN A 77 -63.19 25.69 -44.36
N ARG A 78 -63.53 24.40 -44.46
CA ARG A 78 -64.76 23.94 -45.13
C ARG A 78 -66.04 24.32 -44.39
N THR A 79 -65.94 24.84 -43.17
CA THR A 79 -67.08 25.27 -42.34
C THR A 79 -67.32 26.80 -42.37
N GLY A 80 -66.61 27.52 -43.24
CA GLY A 80 -66.83 28.95 -43.50
C GLY A 80 -66.49 29.85 -42.32
N LEU A 81 -67.19 30.99 -42.20
CA LEU A 81 -66.99 31.95 -41.11
C LEU A 81 -67.13 31.33 -39.72
N LYS A 82 -68.06 30.39 -39.56
CA LYS A 82 -68.31 29.73 -38.28
C LYS A 82 -67.08 28.95 -37.79
N GLY A 83 -66.40 28.24 -38.70
CA GLY A 83 -65.14 27.56 -38.43
C GLY A 83 -64.03 28.52 -38.07
N TYR A 84 -63.93 29.63 -38.80
CA TYR A 84 -62.93 30.68 -38.57
C TYR A 84 -63.07 31.28 -37.16
N VAL A 85 -64.28 31.72 -36.79
CA VAL A 85 -64.54 32.31 -35.48
C VAL A 85 -64.34 31.27 -34.37
N ALA A 86 -64.87 30.05 -34.51
CA ALA A 86 -64.67 28.98 -33.52
C ALA A 86 -63.18 28.61 -33.34
N PHE A 87 -62.40 28.63 -34.42
CA PHE A 87 -60.96 28.40 -34.37
C PHE A 87 -60.25 29.52 -33.60
N LEU A 88 -60.56 30.78 -33.90
CA LEU A 88 -60.00 31.92 -33.17
C LEU A 88 -60.36 31.91 -31.68
N GLU A 89 -61.61 31.61 -31.33
CA GLU A 89 -62.04 31.46 -29.93
C GLU A 89 -61.27 30.33 -29.21
N SER A 90 -61.03 29.21 -29.90
CA SER A 90 -60.20 28.11 -29.37
C SER A 90 -58.75 28.53 -29.13
N LEU A 91 -58.19 29.39 -29.99
CA LEU A 91 -56.86 29.95 -29.80
C LEU A 91 -56.82 30.96 -28.64
N GLU A 92 -57.86 31.78 -28.46
CA GLU A 92 -57.95 32.70 -27.31
C GLU A 92 -57.95 31.95 -25.97
N LEU A 93 -58.55 30.76 -25.95
CA LEU A 93 -58.61 29.89 -24.78
C LEU A 93 -57.25 29.22 -24.49
N ASP A 94 -56.70 28.47 -25.45
CA ASP A 94 -55.56 27.58 -25.20
C ASP A 94 -54.20 28.17 -25.60
N TYR A 95 -54.17 29.15 -26.50
CA TYR A 95 -52.95 29.76 -27.03
C TYR A 95 -53.06 31.29 -27.13
N PRO A 96 -53.28 32.02 -26.02
CA PRO A 96 -53.55 33.46 -26.04
C PRO A 96 -52.45 34.28 -26.72
N GLN A 97 -51.18 33.87 -26.57
CA GLN A 97 -50.04 34.53 -27.21
C GLN A 97 -50.00 34.28 -28.73
N LEU A 98 -50.47 33.11 -29.18
CA LEU A 98 -50.55 32.79 -30.60
C LEU A 98 -51.69 33.55 -31.27
N TYR A 99 -52.85 33.64 -30.59
CA TYR A 99 -53.96 34.46 -31.03
C TYR A 99 -53.54 35.92 -31.23
N GLN A 100 -52.94 36.54 -30.20
CA GLN A 100 -52.51 37.94 -30.25
C GLN A 100 -51.54 38.20 -31.40
N LYS A 101 -50.66 37.23 -31.69
CA LYS A 101 -49.69 37.33 -32.78
C LYS A 101 -50.33 37.26 -34.18
N ILE A 102 -51.43 36.55 -34.34
CA ILE A 102 -52.10 36.34 -35.62
C ILE A 102 -53.12 37.45 -35.90
N THR A 103 -53.89 37.85 -34.89
CA THR A 103 -54.97 38.83 -35.04
C THR A 103 -54.56 40.26 -34.68
N GLY A 104 -53.45 40.44 -33.94
CA GLY A 104 -53.03 41.72 -33.38
C GLY A 104 -53.91 42.23 -32.25
N LYS A 105 -54.89 41.44 -31.78
CA LYS A 105 -55.87 41.81 -30.77
C LYS A 105 -55.58 41.11 -29.44
N GLU A 106 -55.97 41.74 -28.34
CA GLU A 106 -55.94 41.10 -27.03
C GLU A 106 -56.99 39.97 -26.96
N PRO A 107 -56.65 38.80 -26.39
CA PRO A 107 -57.61 37.71 -26.18
C PRO A 107 -58.76 38.17 -25.28
N SER A 108 -59.97 38.19 -25.84
CA SER A 108 -61.19 38.62 -25.18
C SER A 108 -61.93 37.45 -24.49
N ARG A 109 -61.61 36.21 -24.88
CA ARG A 109 -62.19 34.95 -24.40
C ARG A 109 -63.71 34.95 -24.50
N VAL A 110 -64.20 35.43 -25.63
CA VAL A 110 -65.63 35.38 -25.97
C VAL A 110 -65.92 34.01 -26.57
N PHE A 111 -67.02 33.40 -26.13
CA PHE A 111 -67.45 32.06 -26.56
C PHE A 111 -68.74 32.18 -27.39
N SER A 112 -68.74 33.07 -28.38
CA SER A 112 -69.93 33.43 -29.15
C SER A 112 -70.53 32.24 -29.89
N ILE A 113 -69.68 31.42 -30.54
CA ILE A 113 -70.14 30.23 -31.28
C ILE A 113 -70.64 29.15 -30.33
N LEU A 114 -69.96 28.95 -29.21
CA LEU A 114 -70.37 27.95 -28.22
C LEU A 114 -71.70 28.34 -27.55
N VAL A 115 -71.89 29.61 -27.21
CA VAL A 115 -73.13 30.11 -26.62
C VAL A 115 -74.28 30.04 -27.63
N ASP A 116 -74.05 30.39 -28.89
CA ASP A 116 -75.05 30.26 -29.95
C ASP A 116 -75.44 28.79 -30.20
N THR A 117 -74.48 27.85 -30.16
CA THR A 117 -74.74 26.44 -30.49
C THR A 117 -75.26 25.59 -29.33
N ALA A 118 -74.86 25.90 -28.08
CA ALA A 118 -75.13 25.08 -26.89
C ALA A 118 -75.77 25.85 -25.72
N GLY A 119 -75.95 27.17 -25.85
CA GLY A 119 -76.46 28.05 -24.80
C GLY A 119 -75.45 28.31 -23.66
N GLU A 120 -75.79 29.27 -22.80
CA GLU A 120 -74.98 29.63 -21.62
C GLU A 120 -74.79 28.46 -20.64
N SER A 121 -75.81 27.57 -20.53
CA SER A 121 -75.72 26.34 -19.76
C SER A 121 -74.71 25.35 -20.34
N GLY A 122 -74.63 25.27 -21.67
CA GLY A 122 -73.65 24.43 -22.38
C GLY A 122 -72.22 24.94 -22.19
N LEU A 123 -72.01 26.26 -22.25
CA LEU A 123 -70.72 26.88 -21.93
C LEU A 123 -70.29 26.60 -20.49
N THR A 124 -71.20 26.74 -19.52
CA THR A 124 -70.91 26.48 -18.10
C THR A 124 -70.51 25.02 -17.87
N GLN A 125 -71.21 24.07 -18.50
CA GLN A 125 -70.89 22.65 -18.42
C GLN A 125 -69.52 22.34 -19.04
N PHE A 126 -69.21 22.93 -20.21
CA PHE A 126 -67.91 22.78 -20.86
C PHE A 126 -66.77 23.27 -19.95
N LEU A 127 -66.86 24.51 -19.45
CA LEU A 127 -65.86 25.08 -18.55
C LEU A 127 -65.68 24.26 -17.28
N MET A 128 -66.76 23.69 -16.73
CA MET A 128 -66.66 22.85 -15.54
C MET A 128 -65.99 21.50 -15.80
N SER A 129 -66.29 20.88 -16.94
CA SER A 129 -65.58 19.68 -17.38
C SER A 129 -64.09 19.96 -17.60
N GLU A 130 -63.76 21.14 -18.12
CA GLU A 130 -62.40 21.56 -18.42
C GLU A 130 -61.59 21.86 -17.14
N VAL A 131 -62.20 22.54 -16.16
CA VAL A 131 -61.60 22.73 -14.84
C VAL A 131 -61.33 21.40 -14.16
N THR A 132 -62.28 20.46 -14.21
CA THR A 132 -62.12 19.12 -13.64
C THR A 132 -60.99 18.35 -14.32
N ARG A 133 -60.90 18.42 -15.65
CA ARG A 133 -59.83 17.81 -16.45
C ARG A 133 -58.46 18.37 -16.10
N LEU A 134 -58.33 19.69 -15.99
CA LEU A 134 -57.07 20.36 -15.62
C LEU A 134 -56.66 20.05 -14.17
N GLN A 135 -57.61 19.99 -13.24
CA GLN A 135 -57.34 19.57 -11.86
C GLN A 135 -56.79 18.14 -11.79
N LYS A 136 -57.38 17.21 -12.55
CA LYS A 136 -56.90 15.82 -12.65
C LYS A 136 -55.50 15.76 -13.27
N ALA A 137 -55.27 16.47 -14.38
CA ALA A 137 -53.96 16.52 -15.03
C ALA A 137 -52.87 17.07 -14.09
N LEU A 138 -53.18 18.08 -13.27
CA LEU A 138 -52.26 18.61 -12.27
C LEU A 138 -51.94 17.59 -11.17
N GLN A 139 -52.93 16.82 -10.71
CA GLN A 139 -52.74 15.77 -9.71
C GLN A 139 -51.89 14.62 -10.26
N ASP A 140 -52.13 14.20 -11.50
CA ASP A 140 -51.36 13.13 -12.16
C ASP A 140 -49.91 13.57 -12.42
N GLU A 141 -49.70 14.82 -12.86
CA GLU A 141 -48.36 15.41 -13.01
C GLU A 141 -47.61 15.47 -11.66
N ARG A 142 -48.31 15.85 -10.57
CA ARG A 142 -47.72 15.83 -9.22
C ARG A 142 -47.34 14.42 -8.79
N ARG A 143 -48.16 13.41 -9.08
CA ARG A 143 -47.85 12.00 -8.79
C ARG A 143 -46.64 11.52 -9.59
N SER A 144 -46.62 11.78 -10.90
CA SER A 144 -45.51 11.41 -11.79
C SER A 144 -44.18 12.03 -11.34
N ARG A 145 -44.21 13.29 -10.88
CA ARG A 145 -43.04 13.96 -10.32
C ARG A 145 -42.52 13.30 -9.04
N LEU A 146 -43.41 12.89 -8.14
CA LEU A 146 -43.03 12.17 -6.92
C LEU A 146 -42.43 10.80 -7.23
N GLU A 147 -43.02 10.05 -8.17
CA GLU A 147 -42.49 8.76 -8.62
C GLU A 147 -41.12 8.90 -9.32
N ALA A 148 -40.92 9.95 -10.12
CA ALA A 148 -39.63 10.26 -10.73
C ALA A 148 -38.58 10.62 -9.68
N ALA A 149 -38.95 11.41 -8.66
CA ALA A 149 -38.06 11.75 -7.55
C ALA A 149 -37.67 10.52 -6.72
N ALA A 150 -38.63 9.61 -6.46
CA ALA A 150 -38.37 8.35 -5.77
C ALA A 150 -37.38 7.47 -6.57
N ARG A 151 -37.62 7.30 -7.87
CA ARG A 151 -36.70 6.57 -8.76
C ARG A 151 -35.30 7.19 -8.81
N ALA A 152 -35.20 8.52 -8.85
CA ALA A 152 -33.92 9.20 -8.82
C ALA A 152 -33.16 8.94 -7.50
N ALA A 153 -33.87 8.95 -6.36
CA ALA A 153 -33.28 8.62 -5.06
C ALA A 153 -32.78 7.16 -5.02
N GLU A 154 -33.57 6.19 -5.49
CA GLU A 154 -33.18 4.78 -5.58
C GLU A 154 -31.94 4.57 -6.46
N HIS A 155 -31.86 5.28 -7.60
CA HIS A 155 -30.68 5.25 -8.46
C HIS A 155 -29.44 5.83 -7.78
N MET A 156 -29.58 6.94 -7.03
CA MET A 156 -28.46 7.49 -6.26
C MET A 156 -27.98 6.54 -5.16
N ASP A 157 -28.89 5.87 -4.45
CA ASP A 157 -28.52 4.91 -3.41
C ASP A 157 -27.85 3.67 -4.01
N SER A 158 -28.34 3.19 -5.16
CA SER A 158 -27.69 2.12 -5.91
C SER A 158 -26.28 2.52 -6.36
N PHE A 159 -26.10 3.76 -6.84
CA PHE A 159 -24.79 4.29 -7.21
C PHE A 159 -23.82 4.34 -6.03
N ARG A 160 -24.27 4.81 -4.86
CA ARG A 160 -23.46 4.81 -3.62
C ARG A 160 -23.03 3.40 -3.23
N GLN A 161 -23.93 2.42 -3.31
CA GLN A 161 -23.60 1.02 -3.02
C GLN A 161 -22.60 0.42 -4.02
N LEU A 162 -22.72 0.77 -5.32
CA LEU A 162 -21.75 0.34 -6.31
C LEU A 162 -20.38 0.98 -6.06
N GLN A 163 -20.34 2.25 -5.68
CA GLN A 163 -19.11 2.96 -5.36
C GLN A 163 -18.39 2.35 -4.14
N THR A 164 -19.11 1.97 -3.08
CA THR A 164 -18.49 1.29 -1.93
C THR A 164 -17.92 -0.06 -2.31
N ARG A 165 -18.66 -0.88 -3.07
CA ARG A 165 -18.18 -2.18 -3.59
C ARG A 165 -16.95 -2.02 -4.47
N GLU A 166 -16.91 -0.99 -5.31
CA GLU A 166 -15.79 -0.74 -6.21
C GLU A 166 -14.53 -0.31 -5.43
N CYS A 167 -14.67 0.53 -4.39
CA CYS A 167 -13.59 0.84 -3.45
C CYS A 167 -13.08 -0.39 -2.70
N GLU A 168 -13.97 -1.29 -2.25
CA GLU A 168 -13.59 -2.54 -1.60
C GLU A 168 -12.81 -3.45 -2.56
N LEU A 169 -13.30 -3.61 -3.80
CA LEU A 169 -12.64 -4.40 -4.83
C LEU A 169 -11.24 -3.85 -5.16
N ARG A 170 -11.06 -2.52 -5.26
CA ARG A 170 -9.72 -1.93 -5.44
C ARG A 170 -8.78 -2.31 -4.31
N LYS A 171 -9.21 -2.18 -3.04
CA LYS A 171 -8.39 -2.54 -1.87
C LYS A 171 -8.00 -4.03 -1.89
N GLN A 172 -8.92 -4.91 -2.29
CA GLN A 172 -8.60 -6.34 -2.44
C GLN A 172 -7.60 -6.58 -3.59
N HIS A 173 -7.77 -5.90 -4.72
CA HIS A 173 -6.85 -6.00 -5.85
C HIS A 173 -5.43 -5.56 -5.48
N GLU A 174 -5.27 -4.41 -4.82
CA GLU A 174 -3.98 -3.94 -4.33
C GLU A 174 -3.33 -4.91 -3.35
N ARG A 175 -4.11 -5.54 -2.46
CA ARG A 175 -3.59 -6.55 -1.53
C ARG A 175 -3.07 -7.77 -2.29
N VAL A 176 -3.78 -8.22 -3.31
CA VAL A 176 -3.35 -9.34 -4.16
C VAL A 176 -2.08 -9.00 -4.93
N LEU A 177 -1.98 -7.78 -5.48
CA LEU A 177 -0.77 -7.32 -6.15
C LEU A 177 0.43 -7.29 -5.21
N ARG A 178 0.30 -6.70 -4.02
CA ARG A 178 1.35 -6.70 -2.99
C ARG A 178 1.83 -8.12 -2.63
N MET A 179 0.90 -9.04 -2.40
CA MET A 179 1.24 -10.45 -2.14
C MET A 179 1.97 -11.13 -3.31
N ARG A 180 1.66 -10.76 -4.57
CA ARG A 180 2.36 -11.28 -5.74
C ARG A 180 3.78 -10.74 -5.82
N GLU A 181 3.97 -9.44 -5.60
CA GLU A 181 5.29 -8.80 -5.57
C GLU A 181 6.18 -9.40 -4.49
N ASP A 182 5.65 -9.61 -3.28
CA ASP A 182 6.42 -10.22 -2.20
C ASP A 182 6.79 -11.68 -2.50
N ARG A 183 5.87 -12.43 -3.14
CA ARG A 183 6.18 -13.78 -3.62
C ARG A 183 7.26 -13.79 -4.70
N GLU A 184 7.28 -12.78 -5.58
CA GLU A 184 8.30 -12.63 -6.62
C GLU A 184 9.67 -12.29 -6.02
N LYS A 185 9.72 -11.33 -5.08
CA LYS A 185 10.95 -11.01 -4.32
C LYS A 185 11.52 -12.25 -3.62
N LEU A 186 10.67 -13.03 -2.94
CA LEU A 186 11.09 -14.26 -2.27
C LEU A 186 11.58 -15.32 -3.26
N ARG A 187 10.97 -15.40 -4.44
CA ARG A 187 11.41 -16.30 -5.52
C ARG A 187 12.79 -15.91 -6.06
N ASP A 188 13.02 -14.62 -6.24
CA ASP A 188 14.31 -14.12 -6.73
C ASP A 188 15.41 -14.29 -5.68
N GLU A 189 15.09 -14.08 -4.41
CA GLU A 189 15.99 -14.39 -3.29
C GLU A 189 16.35 -15.88 -3.25
N ALA A 190 15.35 -16.76 -3.38
CA ALA A 190 15.59 -18.20 -3.44
C ALA A 190 16.48 -18.59 -4.62
N ARG A 191 16.37 -17.89 -5.77
CA ARG A 191 17.24 -18.10 -6.92
C ARG A 191 18.67 -17.65 -6.64
N ARG A 192 18.86 -16.46 -6.07
CA ARG A 192 20.17 -15.94 -5.67
C ARG A 192 20.88 -16.87 -4.70
N LEU A 193 20.19 -17.30 -3.64
CA LEU A 193 20.73 -18.25 -2.66
C LEU A 193 21.10 -19.60 -3.30
N LYS A 194 20.32 -20.07 -4.28
CA LYS A 194 20.64 -21.28 -5.05
C LYS A 194 21.92 -21.11 -5.87
N ASP A 195 22.07 -19.97 -6.54
CA ASP A 195 23.26 -19.67 -7.35
C ASP A 195 24.51 -19.51 -6.48
N GLU A 196 24.40 -18.84 -5.34
CA GLU A 196 25.46 -18.75 -4.32
C GLU A 196 25.84 -20.13 -3.77
N ASN A 197 24.85 -20.99 -3.50
CA ASN A 197 25.10 -22.36 -3.04
C ASN A 197 25.88 -23.17 -4.08
N TYR A 198 25.54 -23.05 -5.36
CA TYR A 198 26.30 -23.69 -6.43
C TYR A 198 27.72 -23.12 -6.58
N SER A 199 27.90 -21.80 -6.43
CA SER A 199 29.23 -21.19 -6.41
C SER A 199 30.08 -21.74 -5.27
N LEU A 200 29.52 -21.82 -4.06
CA LEU A 200 30.20 -22.39 -2.90
C LEU A 200 30.54 -23.87 -3.08
N MET A 201 29.62 -24.66 -3.64
CA MET A 201 29.87 -26.07 -3.97
C MET A 201 31.03 -26.20 -4.97
N HIS A 202 31.08 -25.32 -5.97
CA HIS A 202 32.17 -25.30 -6.94
C HIS A 202 33.51 -24.97 -6.28
N ASP A 203 33.56 -23.95 -5.42
CA ASP A 203 34.76 -23.60 -4.66
C ASP A 203 35.22 -24.71 -3.71
N VAL A 204 34.29 -25.38 -3.02
CA VAL A 204 34.61 -26.53 -2.16
C VAL A 204 35.21 -27.67 -2.98
N THR A 205 34.67 -27.94 -4.17
CA THR A 205 35.19 -28.97 -5.07
C THR A 205 36.61 -28.62 -5.52
N ARG A 206 36.82 -27.38 -5.99
CA ARG A 206 38.14 -26.87 -6.41
C ARG A 206 39.17 -26.94 -5.28
N LEU A 207 38.83 -26.46 -4.08
CA LEU A 207 39.72 -26.52 -2.92
C LEU A 207 40.02 -27.97 -2.49
N SER A 208 39.06 -28.87 -2.61
CA SER A 208 39.26 -30.30 -2.36
C SER A 208 40.26 -30.91 -3.34
N GLU A 209 40.16 -30.58 -4.63
CA GLU A 209 41.12 -31.00 -5.66
C GLU A 209 42.52 -30.42 -5.42
N GLU A 210 42.62 -29.12 -5.11
CA GLU A 210 43.89 -28.46 -4.77
C GLU A 210 44.54 -29.10 -3.54
N LYS A 211 43.76 -29.38 -2.48
CA LYS A 211 44.21 -30.09 -1.27
C LYS A 211 44.73 -31.48 -1.62
N ASN A 212 43.98 -32.25 -2.40
CA ASN A 212 44.40 -33.58 -2.82
C ASN A 212 45.69 -33.51 -3.65
N GLY A 213 45.82 -32.54 -4.55
CA GLY A 213 47.05 -32.30 -5.30
C GLY A 213 48.25 -31.97 -4.39
N ALA A 214 48.06 -31.13 -3.36
CA ALA A 214 49.10 -30.84 -2.37
C ALA A 214 49.49 -32.08 -1.53
N LEU A 215 48.51 -32.92 -1.16
CA LEU A 215 48.75 -34.17 -0.46
C LEU A 215 49.56 -35.15 -1.32
N MET A 216 49.25 -35.29 -2.60
CA MET A 216 50.01 -36.15 -3.52
C MET A 216 51.46 -35.67 -3.65
N ARG A 217 51.69 -34.36 -3.86
CA ARG A 217 53.05 -33.80 -3.89
C ARG A 217 53.81 -34.03 -2.58
N THR A 218 53.14 -33.89 -1.44
CA THR A 218 53.74 -34.18 -0.13
C THR A 218 54.15 -35.64 -0.01
N ARG A 219 53.30 -36.55 -0.49
CA ARG A 219 53.62 -37.98 -0.51
C ARG A 219 54.81 -38.31 -1.42
N ASP A 220 54.89 -37.68 -2.58
CA ASP A 220 56.02 -37.85 -3.52
C ASP A 220 57.33 -37.36 -2.89
N LEU A 221 57.31 -36.18 -2.26
CA LEU A 221 58.47 -35.64 -1.54
C LEU A 221 58.91 -36.54 -0.37
N GLN A 222 57.96 -37.12 0.37
CA GLN A 222 58.29 -38.10 1.40
C GLN A 222 58.98 -39.34 0.83
N LEU A 223 58.48 -39.88 -0.29
CA LEU A 223 59.11 -41.01 -0.96
C LEU A 223 60.53 -40.68 -1.43
N GLU A 224 60.74 -39.46 -1.93
CA GLU A 224 62.08 -39.00 -2.35
C GLU A 224 63.04 -38.82 -1.16
N ILE A 225 62.55 -38.26 -0.03
CA ILE A 225 63.33 -38.19 1.21
C ILE A 225 63.76 -39.59 1.67
N GLU A 226 62.85 -40.57 1.65
CA GLU A 226 63.20 -41.94 2.04
C GLU A 226 64.23 -42.55 1.08
N ARG A 227 64.12 -42.31 -0.24
CA ARG A 227 65.16 -42.74 -1.20
C ARG A 227 66.52 -42.11 -0.90
N LEU A 228 66.55 -40.80 -0.65
CA LEU A 228 67.77 -40.07 -0.33
C LEU A 228 68.39 -40.55 0.99
N LYS A 229 67.58 -40.85 2.02
CA LYS A 229 68.05 -41.46 3.27
C LYS A 229 68.71 -42.81 3.04
N HIS A 230 68.10 -43.69 2.23
CA HIS A 230 68.69 -44.98 1.89
C HIS A 230 70.01 -44.81 1.10
N SER A 231 70.04 -43.87 0.15
CA SER A 231 71.26 -43.54 -0.61
C SER A 231 72.38 -43.03 0.31
N LEU A 232 72.07 -42.13 1.24
CA LEU A 232 73.01 -41.62 2.24
C LEU A 232 73.53 -42.75 3.13
N MET A 233 72.65 -43.61 3.63
CA MET A 233 73.03 -44.77 4.46
C MET A 233 74.00 -45.69 3.72
N ASN A 234 73.75 -45.96 2.44
CA ASN A 234 74.65 -46.74 1.59
C ASN A 234 76.01 -46.05 1.45
N ALA A 235 76.03 -44.76 1.10
CA ALA A 235 77.26 -43.98 0.95
C ALA A 235 78.07 -43.90 2.27
N GLU A 236 77.39 -43.75 3.41
CA GLU A 236 78.02 -43.80 4.73
C GLU A 236 78.61 -45.18 5.03
N SER A 237 77.91 -46.26 4.68
CA SER A 237 78.39 -47.63 4.85
C SER A 237 79.63 -47.90 3.99
N ASP A 238 79.62 -47.45 2.73
CA ASP A 238 80.75 -47.53 1.81
C ASP A 238 81.93 -46.72 2.33
N SER A 239 81.69 -45.50 2.84
CA SER A 239 82.73 -44.66 3.46
C SER A 239 83.34 -45.34 4.69
N LYS A 240 82.52 -45.98 5.55
CA LYS A 240 83.02 -46.76 6.70
C LYS A 240 83.87 -47.95 6.25
N ILE A 241 83.45 -48.67 5.20
CA ILE A 241 84.22 -49.80 4.64
C ILE A 241 85.55 -49.29 4.06
N GLN A 242 85.53 -48.21 3.30
CA GLN A 242 86.73 -47.60 2.73
C GLN A 242 87.67 -47.13 3.83
N ARG A 243 87.18 -46.40 4.86
CA ARG A 243 88.00 -46.01 6.02
C ARG A 243 88.63 -47.21 6.72
N LYS A 244 87.89 -48.30 6.93
CA LYS A 244 88.45 -49.55 7.49
C LYS A 244 89.56 -50.10 6.59
N ARG A 245 89.34 -50.17 5.27
CA ARG A 245 90.37 -50.63 4.31
C ARG A 245 91.60 -49.72 4.33
N THR A 246 91.42 -48.40 4.31
CA THR A 246 92.50 -47.42 4.40
C THR A 246 93.26 -47.54 5.72
N MET A 247 92.56 -47.75 6.83
CA MET A 247 93.19 -47.96 8.14
C MET A 247 93.98 -49.27 8.18
N THR A 248 93.44 -50.36 7.65
CA THR A 248 94.18 -51.63 7.53
C THR A 248 95.43 -51.46 6.65
N LEU A 249 95.33 -50.76 5.52
CA LEU A 249 96.48 -50.42 4.67
C LEU A 249 97.51 -49.56 5.41
N LYS A 250 97.06 -48.53 6.14
CA LYS A 250 97.93 -47.66 6.96
C LYS A 250 98.65 -48.48 8.03
N ASN A 251 97.93 -49.34 8.76
CA ASN A 251 98.52 -50.22 9.76
C ASN A 251 99.53 -51.19 9.11
N ALA A 252 99.24 -51.75 7.94
CA ALA A 252 100.17 -52.59 7.20
C ALA A 252 101.41 -51.80 6.72
N MET A 253 101.26 -50.52 6.39
CA MET A 253 102.38 -49.62 6.08
C MET A 253 103.20 -49.26 7.33
N GLU A 254 102.56 -49.03 8.48
CA GLU A 254 103.23 -48.76 9.75
C GLU A 254 103.95 -49.99 10.32
N GLN A 255 103.44 -51.20 10.05
CA GLN A 255 104.10 -52.48 10.38
C GLN A 255 105.20 -52.85 9.37
N ARG A 256 105.39 -52.07 8.30
CA ARG A 256 106.54 -52.23 7.41
C ARG A 256 107.78 -51.83 8.19
N PRO A 257 108.88 -52.61 8.18
CA PRO A 257 110.13 -52.19 8.81
C PRO A 257 110.50 -50.80 8.26
N SER A 258 110.73 -49.84 9.17
CA SER A 258 110.95 -48.44 8.79
C SER A 258 112.15 -48.36 7.84
N GLN A 259 112.11 -47.41 6.90
CA GLN A 259 113.24 -47.18 5.99
C GLN A 259 114.53 -46.98 6.79
N GLU A 260 114.46 -46.39 7.99
CA GLU A 260 115.56 -46.25 8.95
C GLU A 260 116.01 -47.57 9.58
N MET A 261 115.11 -48.51 9.91
CA MET A 261 115.48 -49.84 10.41
C MET A 261 116.12 -50.71 9.31
N ILE A 262 115.61 -50.61 8.08
CA ILE A 262 116.22 -51.22 6.89
C ILE A 262 117.58 -50.57 6.62
N TRP A 263 117.67 -49.26 6.75
CA TRP A 263 118.90 -48.49 6.62
C TRP A 263 119.89 -48.76 7.76
N GLU A 264 119.45 -49.02 8.99
CA GLU A 264 120.32 -49.39 10.12
C GLU A 264 120.81 -50.84 9.98
N LEU A 265 120.00 -51.75 9.43
CA LEU A 265 120.44 -53.09 9.04
C LEU A 265 121.41 -53.05 7.84
N GLN A 266 121.20 -52.14 6.87
CA GLN A 266 122.16 -51.86 5.80
C GLN A 266 123.43 -51.22 6.35
N LYS A 267 123.32 -50.27 7.27
CA LYS A 267 124.44 -49.64 7.97
C LYS A 267 125.18 -50.62 8.85
N GLN A 268 124.53 -51.61 9.46
CA GLN A 268 125.22 -52.71 10.16
C GLN A 268 125.96 -53.64 9.19
N ASN A 269 125.42 -53.83 7.98
CA ASN A 269 126.11 -54.53 6.89
C ASN A 269 127.33 -53.72 6.39
N ASP A 270 127.16 -52.41 6.22
CA ASP A 270 128.20 -51.46 5.86
C ASP A 270 129.20 -51.27 7.00
N LEU A 271 128.80 -51.38 8.27
CA LEU A 271 129.65 -51.29 9.47
C LEU A 271 130.43 -52.59 9.68
N LEU A 272 129.88 -53.77 9.35
CA LEU A 272 130.64 -55.02 9.28
C LEU A 272 131.62 -55.02 8.09
N THR A 273 131.23 -54.37 6.98
CA THR A 273 132.09 -54.14 5.82
C THR A 273 133.17 -53.07 6.10
N ALA A 274 132.87 -52.07 6.92
CA ALA A 274 133.78 -51.00 7.36
C ALA A 274 134.63 -51.40 8.58
N GLN A 275 134.20 -52.34 9.42
CA GLN A 275 135.03 -52.96 10.48
C GLN A 275 136.16 -53.82 9.92
N VAL A 276 136.13 -54.16 8.62
CA VAL A 276 137.26 -54.75 7.88
C VAL A 276 138.18 -53.67 7.26
N GLN A 277 137.74 -52.41 7.19
CA GLN A 277 138.49 -51.32 6.54
C GLN A 277 138.95 -50.18 7.45
N GLU A 278 138.61 -50.18 8.74
CA GLU A 278 138.91 -49.04 9.61
C GLU A 278 139.70 -49.43 10.88
N LEU A 279 140.79 -50.17 10.70
CA LEU A 279 142.04 -49.95 11.44
C LEU A 279 142.82 -48.78 10.79
N GLN A 280 142.16 -47.63 10.55
CA GLN A 280 142.79 -46.43 10.03
C GLN A 280 142.20 -45.16 10.66
N ASN A 281 142.83 -44.74 11.76
CA ASN A 281 143.04 -43.36 12.18
C ASN A 281 141.94 -42.65 13.02
N SER A 282 142.44 -41.70 13.80
CA SER A 282 142.00 -41.31 15.13
C SER A 282 141.67 -39.81 15.23
N SER A 283 140.84 -39.47 16.24
CA SER A 283 140.89 -38.23 17.05
C SER A 283 140.42 -36.92 16.36
N GLN A 284 139.79 -35.90 16.98
CA GLN A 284 139.36 -35.57 18.36
C GLN A 284 138.62 -34.19 18.32
N VAL A 285 137.93 -33.81 19.43
CA VAL A 285 137.52 -32.45 19.92
C VAL A 285 136.32 -31.77 19.20
N GLN A 286 135.12 -31.52 19.78
CA GLN A 286 134.61 -30.75 20.94
C GLN A 286 134.41 -29.21 20.76
N THR A 287 133.16 -28.78 21.10
CA THR A 287 132.62 -27.48 21.57
C THR A 287 132.61 -26.27 20.59
N SER A 288 131.71 -25.27 20.65
CA SER A 288 130.94 -24.68 21.76
C SER A 288 129.68 -23.92 21.26
N GLU A 289 128.67 -23.83 22.13
CA GLU A 289 127.55 -22.88 22.04
C GLU A 289 128.03 -21.45 22.28
N HIS A 290 127.61 -20.51 21.43
CA HIS A 290 127.50 -19.09 21.79
C HIS A 290 126.54 -18.42 20.81
N ASP A 291 125.29 -18.17 21.24
CA ASP A 291 124.42 -17.12 20.65
C ASP A 291 123.19 -16.77 21.51
N LYS A 292 123.29 -16.87 22.85
CA LYS A 292 122.19 -16.61 23.79
C LYS A 292 121.93 -15.13 24.13
N LEU A 293 122.53 -14.17 23.43
CA LEU A 293 122.28 -12.74 23.65
C LEU A 293 121.75 -11.98 22.42
N SER A 294 121.96 -12.51 21.20
CA SER A 294 121.31 -12.00 19.97
C SER A 294 119.90 -12.56 19.80
N ILE A 295 119.67 -13.80 20.26
CA ILE A 295 118.36 -14.46 20.25
C ILE A 295 117.38 -13.78 21.23
N GLN A 296 117.86 -13.25 22.36
CA GLN A 296 117.00 -12.60 23.37
C GLN A 296 116.32 -11.32 22.85
N VAL A 297 117.04 -10.45 22.14
CA VAL A 297 116.48 -9.21 21.56
C VAL A 297 115.52 -9.53 20.41
N LEU A 298 115.81 -10.55 19.61
CA LEU A 298 114.94 -11.02 18.53
C LEU A 298 113.68 -11.73 19.07
N GLU A 299 113.81 -12.47 20.17
CA GLU A 299 112.71 -13.10 20.90
C GLU A 299 111.81 -12.07 21.59
N ASP A 300 112.37 -11.00 22.14
CA ASP A 300 111.59 -9.94 22.78
C ASP A 300 110.82 -9.10 21.74
N PHE A 301 111.41 -8.84 20.56
CA PHE A 301 110.69 -8.21 19.44
C PHE A 301 109.60 -9.12 18.84
N LYS A 302 109.87 -10.43 18.75
CA LYS A 302 108.89 -11.45 18.35
C LYS A 302 107.74 -11.54 19.36
N LYS A 303 108.03 -11.53 20.67
CA LYS A 303 107.02 -11.51 21.73
C LYS A 303 106.18 -10.24 21.69
N GLN A 304 106.79 -9.08 21.45
CA GLN A 304 106.07 -7.81 21.31
C GLN A 304 105.15 -7.81 20.08
N SER A 305 105.63 -8.28 18.92
CA SER A 305 104.82 -8.44 17.71
C SER A 305 103.72 -9.49 17.87
N GLN A 306 103.99 -10.57 18.60
CA GLN A 306 103.01 -11.61 18.91
C GLN A 306 101.93 -11.10 19.86
N ALA A 307 102.30 -10.31 20.88
CA ALA A 307 101.34 -9.68 21.79
C ALA A 307 100.40 -8.70 21.05
N GLN A 308 100.92 -7.92 20.11
CA GLN A 308 100.10 -7.03 19.26
C GLN A 308 99.15 -7.83 18.33
N HIS A 309 99.61 -8.95 17.78
CA HIS A 309 98.74 -9.84 16.99
C HIS A 309 97.69 -10.54 17.84
N GLU A 310 98.03 -10.97 19.07
CA GLU A 310 97.07 -11.53 20.02
C GLU A 310 96.02 -10.49 20.45
N GLU A 311 96.41 -9.23 20.65
CA GLU A 311 95.50 -8.11 20.91
C GLU A 311 94.55 -7.85 19.74
N LEU A 312 95.07 -7.72 18.51
CA LEU A 312 94.25 -7.56 17.29
C LEU A 312 93.27 -8.72 17.08
N VAL A 313 93.69 -9.96 17.36
CA VAL A 313 92.82 -11.14 17.28
C VAL A 313 91.73 -11.09 18.34
N ASN A 314 92.06 -10.70 19.57
CA ASN A 314 91.10 -10.52 20.65
C ASN A 314 90.07 -9.42 20.31
N ASP A 315 90.51 -8.31 19.72
CA ASP A 315 89.63 -7.23 19.24
C ASP A 315 88.69 -7.71 18.13
N ILE A 316 89.19 -8.51 17.17
CA ILE A 316 88.36 -9.11 16.13
C ILE A 316 87.28 -10.02 16.76
N TYR A 317 87.62 -10.79 17.79
CA TYR A 317 86.64 -11.64 18.49
C TYR A 317 85.63 -10.82 19.31
N ALA A 318 86.04 -9.70 19.91
CA ALA A 318 85.15 -8.77 20.60
C ALA A 318 84.16 -8.13 19.62
N LEU A 319 84.66 -7.56 18.52
CA LEU A 319 83.85 -6.94 17.47
C LEU A 319 82.88 -7.93 16.83
N ARG A 320 83.28 -9.19 16.59
CA ARG A 320 82.38 -10.23 16.07
C ARG A 320 81.25 -10.55 17.04
N ARG A 321 81.52 -10.58 18.35
CA ARG A 321 80.48 -10.74 19.37
C ARG A 321 79.53 -9.56 19.38
N GLU A 322 80.04 -8.34 19.36
CA GLU A 322 79.21 -7.12 19.34
C GLU A 322 78.30 -7.06 18.09
N VAL A 323 78.82 -7.45 16.92
CA VAL A 323 78.00 -7.55 15.69
C VAL A 323 76.91 -8.60 15.85
N HIS A 324 77.24 -9.77 16.40
CA HIS A 324 76.25 -10.83 16.63
C HIS A 324 75.16 -10.38 17.62
N ASP A 325 75.55 -9.77 18.73
CA ASP A 325 74.61 -9.25 19.74
C ASP A 325 73.71 -8.15 19.14
N ALA A 326 74.27 -7.28 18.29
CA ALA A 326 73.52 -6.24 17.57
C ALA A 326 72.54 -6.85 16.54
N GLU A 327 72.94 -7.89 15.82
CA GLU A 327 72.07 -8.63 14.89
C GLU A 327 70.90 -9.30 15.63
N GLU A 328 71.16 -9.95 16.76
CA GLU A 328 70.09 -10.51 17.59
C GLU A 328 69.12 -9.43 18.09
N LEU A 329 69.64 -8.27 18.50
CA LEU A 329 68.81 -7.16 18.96
C LEU A 329 67.94 -6.62 17.83
N ARG A 330 68.51 -6.46 16.63
CA ARG A 330 67.79 -6.06 15.42
C ARG A 330 66.65 -7.04 15.11
N ASP A 331 66.93 -8.34 15.16
CA ASP A 331 65.93 -9.37 14.87
C ASP A 331 64.80 -9.35 15.92
N LYS A 332 65.12 -9.20 17.21
CA LYS A 332 64.12 -8.99 18.28
C LYS A 332 63.26 -7.74 18.06
N TYR A 333 63.84 -6.63 17.60
CA TYR A 333 63.07 -5.41 17.27
C TYR A 333 62.21 -5.59 16.02
N ARG A 334 62.69 -6.36 15.04
CA ARG A 334 61.93 -6.68 13.83
C ARG A 334 60.71 -7.54 14.16
N GLU A 335 60.86 -8.57 14.97
CA GLU A 335 59.74 -9.39 15.46
C GLU A 335 58.71 -8.53 16.21
N LYS A 336 59.15 -7.68 17.14
CA LYS A 336 58.25 -6.75 17.85
C LYS A 336 57.54 -5.79 16.92
N LYS A 337 58.20 -5.30 15.88
CA LYS A 337 57.59 -4.45 14.86
C LYS A 337 56.49 -5.21 14.12
N ASP A 338 56.77 -6.43 13.66
CA ASP A 338 55.80 -7.26 12.94
C ASP A 338 54.59 -7.61 13.84
N GLU A 339 54.81 -7.89 15.12
CA GLU A 339 53.74 -8.07 16.11
C GLU A 339 52.86 -6.81 16.28
N LEU A 340 53.48 -5.64 16.37
CA LEU A 340 52.76 -4.37 16.51
C LEU A 340 51.99 -4.01 15.25
N GLU A 341 52.56 -4.27 14.07
CA GLU A 341 51.87 -4.09 12.78
C GLU A 341 50.65 -5.01 12.68
N LEU A 342 50.77 -6.27 13.10
CA LEU A 342 49.64 -7.21 13.16
C LEU A 342 48.56 -6.72 14.13
N LYS A 343 48.94 -6.27 15.33
CA LYS A 343 47.99 -5.69 16.30
C LYS A 343 47.29 -4.45 15.74
N CYS A 344 48.02 -3.56 15.06
CA CYS A 344 47.45 -2.38 14.41
C CYS A 344 46.48 -2.77 13.29
N ALA A 345 46.81 -3.79 12.49
CA ALA A 345 45.94 -4.27 11.42
C ALA A 345 44.63 -4.87 11.96
N ILE A 346 44.69 -5.61 13.08
CA ILE A 346 43.51 -6.14 13.77
C ILE A 346 42.65 -4.98 14.28
N LEU A 347 43.24 -4.03 15.03
CA LEU A 347 42.50 -2.87 15.56
C LEU A 347 41.86 -2.02 14.46
N LYS A 348 42.52 -1.85 13.31
CA LYS A 348 41.93 -1.16 12.14
C LYS A 348 40.70 -1.90 11.60
N LYS A 349 40.76 -3.24 11.52
CA LYS A 349 39.61 -4.06 11.10
C LYS A 349 38.48 -3.97 12.10
N ASP A 350 38.77 -4.03 13.40
CA ASP A 350 37.77 -3.92 14.47
C ASP A 350 37.10 -2.54 14.45
N SER A 351 37.89 -1.46 14.34
CA SER A 351 37.37 -0.10 14.19
C SER A 351 36.41 0.02 13.01
N LYS A 352 36.78 -0.51 11.84
CA LYS A 352 35.91 -0.55 10.66
C LYS A 352 34.63 -1.35 10.91
N MET A 353 34.71 -2.49 11.58
CA MET A 353 33.54 -3.30 11.95
C MET A 353 32.59 -2.52 12.88
N TYR A 354 33.13 -1.80 13.87
CA TYR A 354 32.32 -0.96 14.75
C TYR A 354 31.68 0.22 14.03
N CYS A 355 32.39 0.87 13.10
CA CYS A 355 31.83 1.92 12.25
C CYS A 355 30.67 1.40 11.40
N ASN A 356 30.86 0.28 10.69
CA ASN A 356 29.80 -0.33 9.88
C ASN A 356 28.58 -0.70 10.73
N ARG A 357 28.80 -1.28 11.92
CA ARG A 357 27.71 -1.62 12.85
C ARG A 357 26.96 -0.37 13.33
N MET A 358 27.68 0.72 13.61
CA MET A 358 27.06 1.99 13.98
C MET A 358 26.21 2.54 12.83
N GLU A 359 26.70 2.48 11.59
CA GLU A 359 25.94 2.90 10.41
C GLU A 359 24.65 2.07 10.21
N GLU A 360 24.70 0.76 10.44
CA GLU A 360 23.51 -0.10 10.41
C GLU A 360 22.49 0.28 11.49
N ILE A 361 22.95 0.57 12.72
CA ILE A 361 22.08 1.03 13.81
C ILE A 361 21.45 2.38 13.47
N LEU A 362 22.21 3.31 12.88
CA LEU A 362 21.67 4.60 12.45
C LEU A 362 20.60 4.45 11.36
N LYS A 363 20.81 3.56 10.39
CA LYS A 363 19.79 3.24 9.36
C LYS A 363 18.51 2.68 9.99
N GLN A 364 18.63 1.79 10.98
CA GLN A 364 17.47 1.28 11.72
C GLN A 364 16.74 2.37 12.51
N LEU A 365 17.48 3.30 13.13
CA LEU A 365 16.88 4.44 13.82
C LEU A 365 16.12 5.35 12.85
N ASP A 366 16.65 5.60 11.66
CA ASP A 366 15.97 6.38 10.63
C ASP A 366 14.67 5.71 10.15
N GLU A 367 14.65 4.38 10.04
CA GLU A 367 13.42 3.63 9.74
C GLU A 367 12.38 3.78 10.86
N VAL A 368 12.80 3.69 12.13
CA VAL A 368 11.92 3.90 13.28
C VAL A 368 11.37 5.33 13.30
N ILE A 369 12.20 6.34 12.99
CA ILE A 369 11.77 7.74 12.87
C ILE A 369 10.72 7.88 11.77
N LYS A 370 10.94 7.30 10.59
CA LYS A 370 9.97 7.32 9.48
C LYS A 370 8.64 6.67 9.87
N GLU A 371 8.66 5.53 10.56
CA GLU A 371 7.43 4.87 11.02
C GLU A 371 6.70 5.68 12.10
N ARG A 372 7.44 6.32 13.02
CA ARG A 372 6.87 7.25 13.99
C ARG A 372 6.18 8.43 13.28
N ASP A 373 6.85 9.04 12.32
CA ASP A 373 6.33 10.22 11.61
C ASP A 373 5.08 9.87 10.78
N LYS A 374 5.05 8.68 10.16
CA LYS A 374 3.84 8.14 9.53
C LYS A 374 2.69 7.97 10.52
N ALA A 375 2.96 7.42 11.71
CA ALA A 375 1.95 7.23 12.73
C ALA A 375 1.39 8.58 13.24
N ILE A 376 2.26 9.59 13.42
CA ILE A 376 1.85 10.95 13.78
C ILE A 376 0.96 11.55 12.69
N ALA A 377 1.38 11.49 11.42
CA ALA A 377 0.59 12.01 10.30
C ALA A 377 -0.78 11.33 10.18
N ALA A 378 -0.86 10.01 10.35
CA ALA A 378 -2.13 9.28 10.35
C ALA A 378 -3.05 9.68 11.53
N CYS A 379 -2.47 9.90 12.71
CA CYS A 379 -3.22 10.43 13.86
C CYS A 379 -3.75 11.84 13.59
N GLU A 380 -2.94 12.73 13.02
CA GLU A 380 -3.33 14.10 12.65
C GLU A 380 -4.47 14.10 11.61
N GLU A 381 -4.39 13.25 10.60
CA GLU A 381 -5.45 13.07 9.60
C GLU A 381 -6.77 12.64 10.24
N TYR A 382 -6.73 11.62 11.11
CA TYR A 382 -7.92 11.17 11.86
C TYR A 382 -8.50 12.28 12.75
N HIS A 383 -7.65 13.04 13.44
CA HIS A 383 -8.10 14.18 14.24
C HIS A 383 -8.76 15.25 13.37
N GLN A 384 -8.20 15.55 12.19
CA GLN A 384 -8.77 16.51 11.26
C GLN A 384 -10.14 16.06 10.73
N GLU A 385 -10.29 14.77 10.39
CA GLU A 385 -11.57 14.19 9.98
C GLU A 385 -12.62 14.26 11.09
N ASN A 386 -12.23 13.93 12.33
CA ASN A 386 -13.13 14.01 13.47
C ASN A 386 -13.56 15.46 13.75
N CYS A 387 -12.64 16.43 13.64
CA CYS A 387 -12.98 17.85 13.74
C CYS A 387 -14.00 18.28 12.66
N LYS A 388 -13.82 17.87 11.41
CA LYS A 388 -14.78 18.13 10.32
C LYS A 388 -16.15 17.51 10.62
N SER A 389 -16.17 16.24 11.06
CA SER A 389 -17.41 15.55 11.43
C SER A 389 -18.16 16.23 12.59
N LEU A 390 -17.43 16.71 13.60
CA LEU A 390 -18.01 17.47 14.70
C LEU A 390 -18.59 18.81 14.23
N GLN A 391 -17.87 19.56 13.39
CA GLN A 391 -18.38 20.80 12.80
C GLN A 391 -19.65 20.56 12.00
N ASP A 392 -19.72 19.49 11.21
CA ASP A 392 -20.92 19.16 10.44
C ASP A 392 -22.09 18.75 11.36
N LYS A 393 -21.83 17.97 12.42
CA LYS A 393 -22.83 17.69 13.46
C LYS A 393 -23.37 18.98 14.10
N ASP A 394 -22.51 19.96 14.36
CA ASP A 394 -22.94 21.25 14.93
C ASP A 394 -23.76 22.08 13.94
N LYS A 395 -23.43 22.05 12.63
CA LYS A 395 -24.26 22.64 11.58
C LYS A 395 -25.65 22.00 11.54
N TYR A 396 -25.74 20.67 11.57
CA TYR A 396 -27.03 19.98 11.59
C TYR A 396 -27.83 20.26 12.86
N ARG A 397 -27.17 20.29 14.03
CA ARG A 397 -27.82 20.70 15.29
C ARG A 397 -28.39 22.12 15.20
N LYS A 398 -27.67 23.04 14.55
CA LYS A 398 -28.16 24.40 14.31
C LYS A 398 -29.40 24.40 13.41
N GLN A 399 -29.36 23.70 12.28
CA GLN A 399 -30.52 23.57 11.38
C GLN A 399 -31.74 22.95 12.08
N ILE A 400 -31.54 21.94 12.93
CA ILE A 400 -32.62 21.32 13.71
C ILE A 400 -33.24 22.33 14.69
N ARG A 401 -32.41 23.18 15.33
CA ARG A 401 -32.92 24.25 16.20
C ARG A 401 -33.73 25.28 15.42
N GLU A 402 -33.22 25.76 14.30
CA GLU A 402 -33.92 26.72 13.42
C GLU A 402 -35.27 26.16 12.93
N MET A 403 -35.29 24.89 12.49
CA MET A 403 -36.53 24.24 12.06
C MET A 403 -37.52 24.03 13.21
N ARG A 404 -37.02 23.78 14.43
CA ARG A 404 -37.86 23.68 15.63
C ARG A 404 -38.46 25.03 15.99
N GLU A 405 -37.67 26.10 15.95
CA GLU A 405 -38.14 27.48 16.15
C GLU A 405 -39.25 27.82 15.14
N HIS A 406 -39.07 27.50 13.86
CA HIS A 406 -40.11 27.69 12.83
C HIS A 406 -41.37 26.86 13.08
N TYR A 407 -41.22 25.63 13.56
CA TYR A 407 -42.37 24.79 13.93
C TYR A 407 -43.15 25.40 15.09
N ASP A 408 -42.44 25.84 16.15
CA ASP A 408 -43.05 26.47 17.32
C ASP A 408 -43.75 27.79 16.93
N GLU A 409 -43.15 28.60 16.05
CA GLU A 409 -43.77 29.81 15.47
C GLU A 409 -45.08 29.49 14.75
N LEU A 410 -45.08 28.48 13.88
CA LEU A 410 -46.26 28.07 13.13
C LEU A 410 -47.34 27.49 14.06
N GLN A 411 -46.94 26.74 15.09
CA GLN A 411 -47.85 26.21 16.11
C GLN A 411 -48.53 27.34 16.90
N VAL A 412 -47.79 28.40 17.27
CA VAL A 412 -48.36 29.58 17.91
C VAL A 412 -49.36 30.29 16.98
N GLN A 413 -49.03 30.44 15.69
CA GLN A 413 -49.97 31.03 14.71
C GLN A 413 -51.24 30.19 14.55
N LEU A 414 -51.12 28.86 14.54
CA LEU A 414 -52.26 27.94 14.49
C LEU A 414 -53.15 28.12 15.73
N PHE A 415 -52.59 28.18 16.94
CA PHE A 415 -53.39 28.41 18.14
C PHE A 415 -54.06 29.78 18.16
N ARG A 416 -53.41 30.83 17.66
CA ARG A 416 -54.02 32.18 17.53
C ARG A 416 -55.21 32.17 16.60
N THR A 417 -55.05 31.63 15.39
CA THR A 417 -56.13 31.54 14.40
C THR A 417 -57.27 30.65 14.89
N GLN A 418 -56.97 29.52 15.56
CA GLN A 418 -58.00 28.69 16.19
C GLN A 418 -58.76 29.44 17.29
N GLY A 419 -58.07 30.23 18.11
CA GLY A 419 -58.69 31.10 19.11
C GLY A 419 -59.62 32.15 18.49
N GLU A 420 -59.20 32.79 17.39
CA GLU A 420 -60.02 33.74 16.63
C GLU A 420 -61.28 33.06 16.06
N VAL A 421 -61.13 31.86 15.48
CA VAL A 421 -62.27 31.08 14.97
C VAL A 421 -63.26 30.77 16.08
N VAL A 422 -62.80 30.31 17.25
CA VAL A 422 -63.67 30.03 18.41
C VAL A 422 -64.36 31.32 18.89
N ALA A 423 -63.64 32.45 18.95
CA ALA A 423 -64.21 33.72 19.33
C ALA A 423 -65.31 34.20 18.36
N LEU A 424 -65.09 34.05 17.04
CA LEU A 424 -66.08 34.35 16.01
C LEU A 424 -67.28 33.40 16.10
N GLN A 425 -67.07 32.10 16.29
CA GLN A 425 -68.14 31.13 16.51
C GLN A 425 -68.99 31.50 17.74
N ALA A 426 -68.36 31.93 18.84
CA ALA A 426 -69.06 32.40 20.03
C ALA A 426 -69.88 33.67 19.76
N LYS A 427 -69.36 34.64 18.99
CA LYS A 427 -70.10 35.84 18.57
C LYS A 427 -71.31 35.48 17.70
N VAL A 428 -71.16 34.57 16.74
CA VAL A 428 -72.26 34.08 15.91
C VAL A 428 -73.32 33.36 16.75
N ARG A 429 -72.93 32.50 17.70
CA ARG A 429 -73.88 31.85 18.64
C ARG A 429 -74.65 32.88 19.46
N LYS A 430 -73.98 33.91 19.99
CA LYS A 430 -74.65 35.01 20.70
C LYS A 430 -75.62 35.78 19.80
N GLN A 431 -75.22 36.12 18.58
CA GLN A 431 -76.10 36.82 17.63
C GLN A 431 -77.31 35.97 17.24
N LYS A 432 -77.13 34.66 17.02
CA LYS A 432 -78.23 33.71 16.82
C LYS A 432 -79.17 33.68 18.02
N HIS A 433 -78.65 33.61 19.24
CA HIS A 433 -79.47 33.66 20.45
C HIS A 433 -80.25 34.98 20.55
N LEU A 434 -79.62 36.14 20.30
CA LEU A 434 -80.32 37.43 20.27
C LEU A 434 -81.41 37.47 19.19
N GLN A 435 -81.15 36.95 17.99
CA GLN A 435 -82.16 36.84 16.92
C GLN A 435 -83.32 35.91 17.32
N GLN A 436 -83.02 34.82 18.03
CA GLN A 436 -84.03 33.91 18.56
C GLN A 436 -84.88 34.57 19.67
N THR A 437 -84.26 35.38 20.54
CA THR A 437 -84.96 36.13 21.60
C THR A 437 -85.83 37.26 21.03
N ILE A 438 -85.42 37.88 19.91
CA ILE A 438 -86.24 38.88 19.19
C ILE A 438 -87.39 38.20 18.44
N ALA A 439 -87.17 37.02 17.85
CA ALA A 439 -88.22 36.23 17.20
C ALA A 439 -89.25 35.66 18.19
N THR A 440 -88.89 35.41 19.45
CA THR A 440 -89.84 35.01 20.51
C THR A 440 -90.48 36.19 21.25
N SER A 441 -90.20 37.44 20.86
CA SER A 441 -90.83 38.62 21.46
C SER A 441 -92.21 38.96 20.87
N GLU A 442 -92.74 38.17 19.93
CA GLU A 442 -94.14 38.29 19.44
C GLU A 442 -95.09 37.22 19.99
N GLU A 443 -94.64 36.25 20.78
CA GLU A 443 -95.54 35.29 21.44
C GLU A 443 -95.21 35.07 22.93
N SER A 444 -96.07 35.69 23.74
CA SER A 444 -96.62 35.17 25.00
C SER A 444 -95.71 34.93 26.21
N PHE A 445 -95.97 35.78 27.20
CA PHE A 445 -95.78 35.65 28.65
C PHE A 445 -96.19 34.29 29.28
N TYR A 446 -95.55 34.03 30.43
CA TYR A 446 -95.84 33.09 31.54
C TYR A 446 -95.35 31.63 31.45
N GLN A 447 -94.20 31.33 32.08
CA GLN A 447 -94.17 30.43 33.25
C GLN A 447 -92.88 30.60 34.09
N SER A 448 -93.08 30.48 35.40
CA SER A 448 -92.20 30.85 36.54
C SER A 448 -91.08 29.83 36.83
N PRO A 449 -90.07 30.16 37.67
CA PRO A 449 -88.81 29.43 37.82
C PRO A 449 -88.84 28.36 38.91
N LEU A 450 -88.08 27.28 38.71
CA LEU A 450 -87.81 26.26 39.73
C LEU A 450 -86.33 25.87 39.68
N GLU A 451 -85.64 26.18 40.79
CA GLU A 451 -84.27 25.78 41.09
C GLU A 451 -84.12 24.26 41.07
N LEU A 452 -83.07 23.74 40.43
CA LEU A 452 -82.48 22.46 40.81
C LEU A 452 -80.97 22.44 40.52
N LYS A 453 -80.22 22.66 41.61
CA LYS A 453 -78.98 22.00 42.04
C LYS A 453 -77.91 21.62 41.00
N SER A 454 -76.76 22.25 41.22
CA SER A 454 -75.39 21.79 41.01
C SER A 454 -75.20 20.27 41.00
N GLN A 455 -74.48 19.77 40.00
CA GLN A 455 -73.54 18.65 40.16
C GLN A 455 -72.48 18.71 39.06
N THR A 456 -71.35 19.30 39.42
CA THR A 456 -70.05 19.05 38.81
C THR A 456 -69.65 17.61 39.17
N SER A 457 -69.54 16.71 38.20
CA SER A 457 -68.87 15.43 38.38
C SER A 457 -67.42 15.58 37.93
N GLU A 458 -66.56 15.91 38.89
CA GLU A 458 -65.21 15.37 38.96
C GLU A 458 -65.32 13.87 39.22
N GLU A 459 -64.50 13.07 38.52
CA GLU A 459 -63.96 11.74 38.89
C GLU A 459 -63.84 10.85 37.64
N ASP A 460 -62.64 10.82 37.06
CA ASP A 460 -61.94 9.57 36.71
C ASP A 460 -60.51 9.90 36.23
N MET A 461 -59.61 10.12 37.19
CA MET A 461 -58.16 10.22 36.98
C MET A 461 -57.40 9.65 38.19
N LYS A 462 -57.19 8.33 38.18
CA LYS A 462 -56.08 7.55 38.79
C LYS A 462 -56.45 6.08 38.62
N GLU A 463 -55.68 5.23 37.93
CA GLU A 463 -54.37 4.70 38.31
C GLU A 463 -53.88 3.88 37.09
N ARG A 464 -52.65 4.02 36.57
CA ARG A 464 -51.47 3.15 36.78
C ARG A 464 -50.64 3.27 35.48
N TYR A 465 -49.43 3.80 35.45
CA TYR A 465 -48.19 3.21 35.97
C TYR A 465 -47.14 4.28 36.27
N GLU A 466 -46.51 4.13 37.43
CA GLU A 466 -45.34 4.85 37.91
C GLU A 466 -44.04 4.49 37.17
N LYS A 467 -43.07 5.41 37.28
CA LYS A 467 -41.59 5.22 37.40
C LYS A 467 -40.83 4.70 36.16
N ALA A 468 -39.67 5.22 35.79
CA ALA A 468 -38.69 5.96 36.58
C ALA A 468 -37.86 6.92 35.69
N SER A 469 -37.63 8.09 36.26
CA SER A 469 -36.52 8.98 35.97
C SER A 469 -35.24 8.41 36.58
N GLY A 470 -34.13 8.48 35.84
CA GLY A 470 -32.76 8.61 36.34
C GLY A 470 -32.11 7.37 36.97
N ILE A 471 -30.91 7.03 36.50
CA ILE A 471 -29.68 6.94 37.29
C ILE A 471 -28.50 6.83 36.30
N SER A 472 -27.57 7.75 36.51
CA SER A 472 -26.17 7.73 36.08
C SER A 472 -25.42 6.62 36.82
N GLU A 473 -24.53 5.88 36.16
CA GLU A 473 -23.16 5.66 36.65
C GLU A 473 -22.32 4.86 35.66
N ASP A 474 -21.05 5.24 35.61
CA ASP A 474 -19.94 4.57 34.95
C ASP A 474 -19.85 3.08 35.29
N SER A 475 -19.41 2.27 34.33
CA SER A 475 -18.46 1.20 34.59
C SER A 475 -17.82 0.67 33.30
N GLN A 476 -16.50 0.72 33.31
CA GLN A 476 -15.60 -0.01 32.42
C GLN A 476 -15.88 -1.51 32.47
N SER A 477 -15.79 -2.20 31.33
CA SER A 477 -15.08 -3.49 31.26
C SER A 477 -14.93 -3.96 29.81
N ALA A 478 -13.69 -4.39 29.53
CA ALA A 478 -13.31 -5.12 28.35
C ALA A 478 -13.86 -6.56 28.39
N THR A 479 -14.31 -7.08 27.25
CA THR A 479 -14.24 -8.53 26.97
C THR A 479 -13.96 -8.79 25.49
N SER A 480 -12.90 -9.56 25.29
CA SER A 480 -12.54 -10.29 24.09
C SER A 480 -13.62 -11.30 23.68
N GLY A 481 -13.74 -11.58 22.38
CA GLY A 481 -14.49 -12.73 21.89
C GLY A 481 -14.31 -12.94 20.39
N GLU A 482 -13.25 -13.64 20.02
CA GLU A 482 -13.10 -14.27 18.71
C GLU A 482 -14.19 -15.33 18.52
N TYR A 483 -14.89 -15.33 17.39
CA TYR A 483 -15.56 -16.50 16.86
C TYR A 483 -15.51 -16.50 15.33
N ASN A 484 -14.62 -17.34 14.81
CA ASN A 484 -14.68 -17.86 13.45
C ASN A 484 -15.86 -18.84 13.36
N VAL A 485 -16.80 -18.58 12.46
CA VAL A 485 -17.78 -19.58 12.02
C VAL A 485 -17.49 -19.88 10.56
N CYS A 486 -17.00 -21.10 10.32
CA CYS A 486 -16.81 -21.70 9.02
C CYS A 486 -18.15 -22.30 8.59
N ILE A 487 -18.75 -21.81 7.49
CA ILE A 487 -19.94 -22.43 6.88
C ILE A 487 -19.51 -23.12 5.59
N SER A 488 -19.53 -24.44 5.63
CA SER A 488 -19.53 -25.31 4.45
C SER A 488 -20.86 -25.19 3.72
N ILE A 489 -20.83 -24.97 2.41
CA ILE A 489 -21.98 -25.21 1.52
C ILE A 489 -21.52 -26.09 0.36
N LYS A 490 -22.14 -27.26 0.26
CA LYS A 490 -22.10 -28.17 -0.89
C LYS A 490 -23.14 -27.71 -1.92
N ASP A 491 -22.72 -27.62 -3.19
CA ASP A 491 -23.36 -27.99 -4.48
C ASP A 491 -24.90 -27.95 -4.63
N PRO A 492 -25.44 -27.53 -5.80
CA PRO A 492 -25.30 -28.34 -7.04
C PRO A 492 -25.23 -27.60 -8.40
N CYS A 493 -24.66 -28.30 -9.39
CA CYS A 493 -24.68 -28.02 -10.84
C CYS A 493 -26.11 -27.97 -11.44
N PRO A 494 -26.21 -27.42 -12.66
CA PRO A 494 -26.87 -28.16 -13.75
C PRO A 494 -26.08 -28.21 -15.07
N SER A 495 -26.52 -29.15 -15.91
CA SER A 495 -25.86 -29.80 -17.05
C SER A 495 -26.03 -29.14 -18.43
N GLU A 496 -25.33 -29.76 -19.40
CA GLU A 496 -25.45 -29.74 -20.89
C GLU A 496 -24.69 -28.61 -21.61
N VAL A 497 -23.83 -28.85 -22.62
CA VAL A 497 -24.08 -29.55 -23.91
C VAL A 497 -22.74 -29.96 -24.60
N LYS A 498 -22.70 -31.24 -25.05
CA LYS A 498 -22.03 -31.89 -26.23
C LYS A 498 -20.51 -32.17 -26.33
N GLU A 499 -20.27 -33.48 -26.51
CA GLU A 499 -19.20 -34.24 -27.20
C GLU A 499 -18.81 -33.65 -28.58
N GLU A 500 -17.68 -33.96 -29.25
CA GLU A 500 -16.96 -35.23 -29.42
C GLU A 500 -15.63 -34.96 -30.18
N GLY A 501 -14.60 -35.81 -30.01
CA GLY A 501 -13.61 -36.06 -31.08
C GLY A 501 -12.10 -36.00 -30.77
N PHE A 502 -11.47 -37.17 -30.95
CA PHE A 502 -10.08 -37.44 -31.41
C PHE A 502 -8.92 -37.69 -30.41
N LYS A 503 -8.72 -39.00 -30.20
CA LYS A 503 -7.51 -39.84 -30.03
C LYS A 503 -6.12 -39.23 -30.30
N GLU A 504 -5.15 -39.54 -29.44
CA GLU A 504 -3.85 -40.24 -29.74
C GLU A 504 -3.10 -40.55 -28.41
N ARG A 505 -3.11 -41.80 -27.91
CA ARG A 505 -2.12 -42.89 -28.04
C ARG A 505 -0.73 -42.67 -27.36
N MET A 506 -0.62 -43.28 -26.17
CA MET A 506 0.46 -44.13 -25.61
C MET A 506 1.95 -43.77 -25.78
N PHE A 507 2.68 -43.80 -24.65
CA PHE A 507 3.80 -44.73 -24.43
C PHE A 507 3.90 -45.11 -22.94
N SER A 508 4.32 -46.35 -22.71
CA SER A 508 4.28 -47.13 -21.47
C SER A 508 5.67 -47.35 -20.84
N GLU A 509 5.67 -48.04 -19.69
CA GLU A 509 6.74 -48.82 -19.03
C GLU A 509 7.76 -48.05 -18.17
N GLU A 510 8.23 -48.50 -17.00
CA GLU A 510 7.99 -49.67 -16.10
C GLU A 510 8.83 -49.35 -14.84
N GLU A 511 8.28 -49.37 -13.61
CA GLU A 511 8.31 -50.46 -12.61
C GLU A 511 9.55 -50.60 -11.70
N LEU A 512 9.26 -51.18 -10.51
CA LEU A 512 10.10 -51.58 -9.35
C LEU A 512 10.20 -50.52 -8.23
N SER A 513 9.86 -50.76 -6.96
CA SER A 513 9.52 -52.00 -6.25
C SER A 513 8.89 -51.68 -4.87
N ALA A 514 7.85 -52.46 -4.53
CA ALA A 514 7.37 -52.93 -3.23
C ALA A 514 7.73 -52.17 -1.92
N GLY A 515 6.68 -51.62 -1.29
CA GLY A 515 6.05 -52.23 -0.12
C GLY A 515 6.83 -52.34 1.20
N TYR A 516 6.62 -51.38 2.11
CA TYR A 516 6.50 -51.64 3.55
C TYR A 516 5.45 -50.72 4.17
N THR A 517 4.28 -51.28 4.49
CA THR A 517 3.36 -50.70 5.48
C THR A 517 3.65 -51.30 6.85
N LEU A 518 3.97 -50.48 7.86
CA LEU A 518 3.34 -50.60 9.18
C LEU A 518 3.59 -49.38 10.09
N ARG A 519 2.47 -48.86 10.61
CA ARG A 519 2.22 -48.33 11.97
C ARG A 519 2.96 -47.09 12.51
N THR A 520 2.17 -46.02 12.58
CA THR A 520 1.64 -45.37 13.82
C THR A 520 2.59 -44.92 14.93
N ARG A 521 2.38 -43.65 15.32
CA ARG A 521 2.86 -42.87 16.49
C ARG A 521 4.07 -41.96 16.15
N TYR A 522 4.15 -40.68 16.53
CA TYR A 522 3.53 -39.91 17.61
C TYR A 522 3.28 -38.46 17.18
N ASN A 523 2.13 -37.90 17.56
CA ASN A 523 1.89 -36.46 17.53
C ASN A 523 2.69 -35.79 18.67
N PHE A 524 3.68 -34.97 18.32
CA PHE A 524 4.34 -34.09 19.30
C PHE A 524 3.49 -32.83 19.51
N HIS A 525 2.80 -32.78 20.65
CA HIS A 525 2.18 -31.56 21.16
C HIS A 525 3.25 -30.67 21.79
N TYR A 526 3.71 -29.63 21.08
CA TYR A 526 4.43 -28.53 21.72
C TYR A 526 3.44 -27.56 22.36
N ARG A 527 3.24 -27.73 23.67
CA ARG A 527 2.45 -26.83 24.53
C ARG A 527 3.32 -25.61 24.86
N ARG A 528 3.09 -24.48 24.18
CA ARG A 528 3.79 -23.22 24.46
C ARG A 528 3.38 -22.73 25.86
N LYS A 529 4.29 -22.82 26.84
CA LYS A 529 4.11 -22.20 28.16
C LYS A 529 4.16 -20.67 27.99
N ARG A 530 3.08 -20.02 28.39
CA ARG A 530 2.94 -18.56 28.44
C ARG A 530 3.79 -18.05 29.62
N ALA A 531 4.87 -17.32 29.35
CA ALA A 531 5.61 -16.62 30.39
C ALA A 531 4.80 -15.38 30.83
N LEU A 532 4.30 -15.41 32.06
CA LEU A 532 3.76 -14.23 32.73
C LEU A 532 4.95 -13.37 33.17
N ARG A 533 5.10 -12.19 32.58
CA ARG A 533 6.09 -11.20 33.01
C ARG A 533 5.42 -10.31 34.06
N THR A 534 5.76 -10.54 35.32
CA THR A 534 5.42 -9.66 36.45
C THR A 534 6.07 -8.30 36.23
N LYS A 535 5.26 -7.23 36.22
CA LYS A 535 5.75 -5.84 36.21
C LYS A 535 6.22 -5.51 37.63
N ALA A 536 7.53 -5.34 37.82
CA ALA A 536 8.07 -4.70 39.01
C ALA A 536 8.17 -3.20 38.74
N THR A 537 7.36 -2.42 39.45
CA THR A 537 7.52 -0.97 39.61
C THR A 537 8.67 -0.72 40.59
N VAL A 538 9.76 -0.11 40.14
CA VAL A 538 10.74 0.51 41.03
C VAL A 538 10.95 1.94 40.55
N LYS A 539 10.39 2.87 41.32
CA LYS A 539 10.74 4.28 41.33
C LYS A 539 11.72 4.49 42.48
N GLU A 540 12.59 5.48 42.30
CA GLU A 540 13.45 6.14 43.30
C GLU A 540 14.73 5.41 43.72
N SER A 541 15.86 5.89 43.20
CA SER A 541 16.86 6.61 44.00
C SER A 541 18.02 7.07 43.10
N ALA A 542 17.97 8.33 42.68
CA ALA A 542 19.15 9.08 42.30
C ALA A 542 19.63 9.81 43.56
N ILE A 543 20.90 9.65 43.93
CA ILE A 543 21.76 10.62 44.64
C ILE A 543 23.14 9.96 44.88
N GLU A 544 24.18 10.68 44.46
CA GLU A 544 25.60 10.67 44.91
C GLU A 544 26.49 9.42 44.72
N CYS A 545 27.47 9.53 43.81
CA CYS A 545 28.86 9.80 44.22
C CYS A 545 29.79 10.06 43.02
N ASN A 546 30.39 11.26 43.03
CA ASN A 546 31.56 11.65 42.26
C ASN A 546 32.80 10.82 42.64
N HIS A 547 33.63 10.42 41.66
CA HIS A 547 35.05 10.81 41.54
C HIS A 547 35.76 10.05 40.42
N GLY A 548 36.53 10.78 39.59
CA GLY A 548 37.50 10.20 38.65
C GLY A 548 37.81 11.05 37.43
N ILE A 549 38.35 12.26 37.64
CA ILE A 549 38.94 13.12 36.61
C ILE A 549 40.33 12.59 36.25
N LEU A 550 40.66 12.51 34.94
CA LEU A 550 41.99 12.82 34.41
C LEU A 550 41.97 12.99 32.88
N ASP A 551 41.95 14.27 32.49
CA ASP A 551 42.72 14.96 31.44
C ASP A 551 42.81 14.40 30.01
N ASN A 552 42.05 15.06 29.13
CA ASN A 552 42.37 15.18 27.71
C ASN A 552 43.13 16.49 27.47
N THR A 553 44.39 16.39 27.05
CA THR A 553 45.08 17.48 26.33
C THR A 553 45.83 16.85 25.16
N SER A 554 45.43 17.17 23.93
CA SER A 554 46.37 17.23 22.80
C SER A 554 45.76 18.06 21.68
N GLY A 555 46.35 19.23 21.46
CA GLY A 555 46.05 20.14 20.37
C GLY A 555 46.75 19.78 19.07
N SER A 556 46.32 20.48 18.01
CA SER A 556 47.04 20.70 16.76
C SER A 556 48.44 21.28 17.05
N ASP A 557 49.45 21.19 16.18
CA ASP A 557 49.44 21.60 14.78
C ASP A 557 50.79 21.23 14.10
N ASN A 558 50.81 21.42 12.78
CA ASN A 558 51.96 21.55 11.86
C ASN A 558 52.61 20.29 11.29
N THR A 559 52.52 20.14 9.96
CA THR A 559 53.67 20.38 9.06
C THR A 559 53.19 20.60 7.63
N ASP A 560 53.35 21.83 7.14
CA ASP A 560 53.53 22.18 5.73
C ASP A 560 55.02 22.34 5.47
N THR A 561 55.54 21.71 4.41
CA THR A 561 56.41 22.30 3.38
C THR A 561 56.86 21.22 2.40
N ASP A 562 56.54 21.40 1.11
CA ASP A 562 57.56 21.35 0.07
C ASP A 562 57.12 22.12 -1.18
N GLY A 563 57.98 23.06 -1.57
CA GLY A 563 57.81 23.99 -2.67
C GLY A 563 59.04 24.88 -2.81
N ILE A 564 60.17 24.29 -3.21
CA ILE A 564 61.20 24.72 -4.20
C ILE A 564 62.32 23.68 -4.23
#